data_AF-A0A7W5S6W9-F1
#
_entry.id   AF-A0A7W5S6W9-F1
#
_cell.length_a   1.000
_cell.length_b   1.000
_cell.length_c   1.000
_cell.angle_alpha   90.00
_cell.angle_beta   90.00
_cell.angle_gamma   90.00
#
_symmetry.space_group_name_H-M   'P 1'
#
loop_
_entity.id
_entity.type
_entity.pdbx_description
1 polymer ?
#
loop_
_entity_poly.entity_id
_entity_poly.type
_entity_poly.pdbx_seq_one_letter_code
_entity_poly.pdbx_strand_id
1 'polypeptide(L)'
;MLLFLTTLAAFPILTPLLAGVAVAQAPDQRHGDQRSAFEARKTGRSLSLREIEARVIPTMRGSQYIGFDYDSGSAIYTLKFLRDGTVIWVDVDGRTGQIVGRTDR
;
A
#
# COMPACT_ATOMS: atom_id res chain seq x y z
N MET A 1 -18.92 13.12 -49.93
CA MET A 1 -20.33 12.98 -49.51
C MET A 1 -20.29 12.41 -48.09
N LEU A 2 -20.49 13.10 -46.97
CA LEU A 2 -20.91 14.46 -46.55
C LEU A 2 -19.93 14.88 -45.42
N LEU A 3 -19.33 16.08 -45.33
CA LEU A 3 -19.87 17.40 -44.93
C LEU A 3 -20.59 17.45 -43.55
N PHE A 4 -19.87 17.92 -42.52
CA PHE A 4 -20.35 18.68 -41.35
C PHE A 4 -19.22 19.66 -40.98
N LEU A 5 -19.20 20.89 -41.50
CA LEU A 5 -19.82 22.12 -40.99
C LEU A 5 -19.38 22.54 -39.56
N THR A 6 -18.35 23.39 -39.55
CA THR A 6 -18.19 24.67 -38.82
C THR A 6 -18.28 24.78 -37.29
N THR A 7 -17.21 25.42 -36.78
CA THR A 7 -17.10 26.42 -35.70
C THR A 7 -17.23 25.98 -34.25
N LEU A 8 -16.12 26.08 -33.50
CA LEU A 8 -16.12 26.88 -32.26
C LEU A 8 -14.71 27.39 -31.87
N ALA A 9 -14.63 28.72 -31.79
CA ALA A 9 -13.80 29.60 -30.98
C ALA A 9 -12.40 29.13 -30.50
N ALA A 10 -11.38 29.86 -30.98
CA ALA A 10 -10.10 30.01 -30.31
C ALA A 10 -10.29 30.76 -28.98
N PHE A 11 -9.87 30.15 -27.86
CA PHE A 11 -9.69 30.83 -26.58
C PHE A 11 -8.20 30.83 -26.24
N PRO A 12 -7.55 32.01 -26.15
CA PRO A 12 -6.13 32.06 -25.83
C PRO A 12 -5.86 31.71 -24.37
N ILE A 13 -4.74 31.03 -24.20
CA ILE A 13 -4.14 30.51 -22.98
C ILE A 13 -3.68 31.68 -22.10
N LEU A 14 -3.99 31.66 -20.80
CA LEU A 14 -3.30 32.48 -19.79
C LEU A 14 -3.14 31.72 -18.46
N THR A 15 -1.97 31.07 -18.35
CA THR A 15 -1.03 30.89 -17.21
C THR A 15 -1.49 30.64 -15.76
N PRO A 16 -0.66 29.93 -14.95
CA PRO A 16 -1.13 28.91 -14.03
C PRO A 16 -0.78 29.15 -12.54
N LEU A 17 -1.22 28.19 -11.73
CA LEU A 17 -0.50 27.63 -10.57
C LEU A 17 -0.50 28.40 -9.24
N LEU A 18 -1.63 28.34 -8.54
CA LEU A 18 -1.62 28.11 -7.09
C LEU A 18 -1.90 26.62 -6.85
N ALA A 19 -0.92 25.77 -7.14
CA ALA A 19 -0.92 24.40 -6.64
C ALA A 19 -0.66 24.46 -5.13
N GLY A 20 -1.73 24.60 -4.36
CA GLY A 20 -1.74 24.10 -3.00
C GLY A 20 -1.31 22.64 -3.09
N VAL A 21 -0.15 22.32 -2.51
CA VAL A 21 0.27 20.94 -2.30
C VAL A 21 -0.69 20.38 -1.27
N ALA A 22 -1.89 19.99 -1.72
CA ALA A 22 -2.68 18.99 -1.06
C ALA A 22 -1.79 17.74 -1.11
N VAL A 23 -1.04 17.53 -0.04
CA VAL A 23 -0.51 16.21 0.27
C VAL A 23 -1.75 15.34 0.32
N ALA A 24 -2.03 14.65 -0.78
CA ALA A 24 -2.99 13.57 -0.83
C ALA A 24 -2.39 12.47 0.05
N GLN A 25 -2.53 12.65 1.38
CA GLN A 25 -2.50 11.54 2.30
C GLN A 25 -3.70 10.71 1.85
N ALA A 26 -3.49 9.62 1.13
CA ALA A 26 -4.52 8.64 0.87
C ALA A 26 -4.93 8.06 2.25
N PRO A 27 -6.02 8.55 2.89
CA PRO A 27 -6.27 8.27 4.30
C PRO A 27 -7.07 6.98 4.48
N ASP A 28 -7.47 6.32 3.39
CA ASP A 28 -8.54 5.33 3.44
C ASP A 28 -8.01 3.89 3.59
N GLN A 29 -6.99 3.51 2.82
CA GLN A 29 -6.44 2.14 2.83
C GLN A 29 -5.75 1.80 4.16
N ARG A 30 -4.86 2.69 4.64
CA ARG A 30 -4.14 2.48 5.91
C ARG A 30 -5.06 2.34 7.12
N HIS A 31 -6.21 3.01 7.12
CA HIS A 31 -7.18 2.91 8.23
C HIS A 31 -7.94 1.59 8.21
N GLY A 32 -8.28 1.06 7.04
CA GLY A 32 -8.93 -0.24 6.88
C GLY A 32 -8.05 -1.37 7.39
N ASP A 33 -6.80 -1.43 6.94
CA ASP A 33 -5.83 -2.46 7.28
C ASP A 33 -5.46 -2.47 8.77
N GLN A 34 -5.37 -1.29 9.39
CA GLN A 34 -5.16 -1.19 10.83
C GLN A 34 -6.38 -1.66 11.63
N ARG A 35 -7.61 -1.36 11.19
CA ARG A 35 -8.84 -1.79 11.87
C ARG A 35 -8.99 -3.31 11.82
N SER A 36 -8.79 -3.92 10.66
CA SER A 36 -8.90 -5.38 10.48
C SER A 36 -7.77 -6.11 11.23
N ALA A 37 -6.54 -5.59 11.24
CA ALA A 37 -5.46 -6.13 12.06
C ALA A 37 -5.72 -5.96 13.57
N PHE A 38 -6.44 -4.90 13.99
CA PHE A 38 -6.82 -4.70 15.39
C PHE A 38 -7.94 -5.67 15.83
N GLU A 39 -8.98 -5.87 15.02
CA GLU A 39 -10.07 -6.81 15.29
C GLU A 39 -9.59 -8.29 15.28
N ALA A 40 -8.65 -8.64 14.38
CA ALA A 40 -8.05 -9.98 14.36
C ALA A 40 -7.26 -10.31 15.65
N ARG A 41 -6.57 -9.33 16.22
CA ARG A 41 -5.93 -9.48 17.54
C ARG A 41 -6.94 -9.63 18.66
N LYS A 42 -8.02 -8.84 18.63
CA LYS A 42 -9.06 -8.84 19.66
C LYS A 42 -9.76 -10.21 19.78
N THR A 43 -9.81 -10.97 18.68
CA THR A 43 -10.34 -12.33 18.67
C THR A 43 -9.31 -13.42 19.03
N GLY A 44 -8.06 -13.06 19.34
CA GLY A 44 -7.00 -13.99 19.76
C GLY A 44 -6.53 -14.95 18.67
N ARG A 45 -6.82 -14.64 17.39
CA ARG A 45 -6.58 -15.55 16.26
C ARG A 45 -5.28 -15.29 15.50
N SER A 46 -4.68 -14.12 15.67
CA SER A 46 -3.46 -13.72 14.96
C SER A 46 -2.54 -12.88 15.85
N LEU A 47 -1.24 -12.98 15.60
CA LEU A 47 -0.21 -12.09 16.14
C LEU A 47 -0.47 -10.65 15.73
N SER A 48 0.02 -9.72 16.54
CA SER A 48 -0.03 -8.32 16.18
C SER A 48 0.86 -7.99 14.99
N LEU A 49 0.46 -7.02 14.16
CA LEU A 49 1.36 -6.38 13.18
C LEU A 49 2.72 -6.04 13.80
N ARG A 50 2.75 -5.50 15.03
CA ARG A 50 4.00 -5.16 15.70
C ARG A 50 4.90 -6.37 15.93
N GLU A 51 4.33 -7.50 16.33
CA GLU A 51 5.06 -8.77 16.49
C GLU A 51 5.54 -9.33 15.15
N ILE A 52 4.72 -9.22 14.10
CA ILE A 52 5.08 -9.61 12.74
C ILE A 52 6.25 -8.75 12.23
N GLU A 53 6.13 -7.43 12.33
CA GLU A 53 7.18 -6.47 11.96
C GLU A 53 8.48 -6.71 12.74
N ALA A 54 8.40 -6.95 14.05
CA ALA A 54 9.57 -7.22 14.89
C ALA A 54 10.33 -8.49 14.47
N ARG A 55 9.65 -9.47 13.87
CA ARG A 55 10.26 -10.70 13.37
C ARG A 55 10.87 -10.52 11.98
N VAL A 56 10.20 -9.78 11.09
CA VAL A 56 10.57 -9.76 9.66
C VAL A 56 11.43 -8.56 9.28
N ILE A 57 11.22 -7.37 9.85
CA ILE A 57 12.03 -6.19 9.50
C ILE A 57 13.54 -6.44 9.72
N PRO A 58 13.99 -7.09 10.83
CA PRO A 58 15.41 -7.37 11.03
C PRO A 58 16.04 -8.31 9.99
N THR A 59 15.24 -9.14 9.30
CA THR A 59 15.72 -10.05 8.25
C THR A 59 15.83 -9.34 6.90
N MET A 60 15.22 -8.16 6.76
CA MET A 60 15.18 -7.35 5.54
C MET A 60 16.19 -6.19 5.61
N ARG A 61 17.42 -6.46 6.05
CA ARG A 61 18.49 -5.45 6.11
C ARG A 61 18.82 -4.91 4.73
N GLY A 62 19.06 -3.59 4.63
CA GLY A 62 19.33 -2.92 3.35
C GLY A 62 18.07 -2.70 2.50
N SER A 63 16.88 -2.84 3.08
CA SER A 63 15.63 -2.43 2.45
C SER A 63 14.81 -1.55 3.39
N GLN A 64 14.03 -0.66 2.79
CA GLN A 64 13.12 0.23 3.50
C GLN A 64 11.75 -0.45 3.61
N TYR A 65 11.21 -0.58 4.81
CA TYR A 65 9.83 -1.00 4.99
C TYR A 65 8.88 0.15 4.60
N ILE A 66 7.94 -0.11 3.69
CA ILE A 66 7.05 0.93 3.11
C ILE A 66 5.57 0.73 3.46
N GLY A 67 5.18 -0.44 3.98
CA GLY A 67 3.83 -0.70 4.45
C GLY A 67 3.50 -2.19 4.51
N PHE A 68 2.26 -2.49 4.87
CA PHE A 68 1.71 -3.84 4.92
C PHE A 68 0.28 -3.86 4.38
N ASP A 69 -0.18 -5.05 4.04
CA ASP A 69 -1.60 -5.39 3.89
C ASP A 69 -1.90 -6.59 4.81
N TYR A 70 -3.18 -6.77 5.17
CA TYR A 70 -3.63 -7.92 5.93
C TYR A 70 -4.88 -8.54 5.31
N ASP A 71 -4.78 -9.78 4.85
CA ASP A 71 -5.91 -10.57 4.40
C ASP A 71 -6.50 -11.36 5.58
N SER A 72 -7.67 -10.95 6.05
CA SER A 72 -8.31 -11.59 7.20
C SER A 72 -8.89 -12.97 6.90
N GLY A 73 -9.16 -13.30 5.63
CA GLY A 73 -9.69 -14.60 5.20
C GLY A 73 -8.66 -15.72 5.35
N SER A 74 -7.43 -15.46 4.90
CA SER A 74 -6.28 -16.37 4.98
C SER A 74 -5.38 -16.12 6.20
N ALA A 75 -5.60 -15.01 6.91
CA ALA A 75 -4.76 -14.51 7.99
C ALA A 75 -3.30 -14.28 7.55
N ILE A 76 -3.09 -13.74 6.35
CA ILE A 76 -1.75 -13.43 5.81
C ILE A 76 -1.46 -11.94 5.92
N TYR A 77 -0.30 -11.61 6.47
CA TYR A 77 0.30 -10.28 6.36
C TYR A 77 1.22 -10.24 5.15
N THR A 78 1.05 -9.24 4.30
CA THR A 78 1.98 -8.98 3.20
C THR A 78 2.76 -7.73 3.54
N LEU A 79 4.05 -7.88 3.88
CA LEU A 79 4.94 -6.76 4.17
C LEU A 79 5.65 -6.30 2.90
N LYS A 80 5.67 -4.99 2.66
CA LYS A 80 6.28 -4.38 1.48
C LYS A 80 7.58 -3.69 1.85
N PHE A 81 8.62 -3.99 1.08
CA PHE A 81 9.94 -3.43 1.23
C PHE A 81 10.42 -2.84 -0.09
N LEU A 82 11.19 -1.75 -0.03
CA LEU A 82 11.87 -1.15 -1.16
C LEU A 82 13.37 -1.42 -1.05
N ARG A 83 13.99 -1.95 -2.10
CA ARG A 83 15.43 -2.14 -2.20
C ARG A 83 15.88 -1.76 -3.60
N ASP A 84 16.76 -0.77 -3.71
CA ASP A 84 17.35 -0.35 -5.00
C ASP A 84 16.31 -0.05 -6.09
N GLY A 85 15.13 0.47 -5.70
CA GLY A 85 14.03 0.75 -6.62
C GLY A 85 13.07 -0.42 -6.89
N THR A 86 13.41 -1.63 -6.45
CA THR A 86 12.59 -2.85 -6.58
C THR A 86 11.70 -3.04 -5.35
N VAL A 87 10.44 -3.41 -5.55
CA VAL A 87 9.51 -3.70 -4.45
C VAL A 87 9.54 -5.18 -4.14
N ILE A 88 9.83 -5.50 -2.89
CA ILE A 88 9.85 -6.86 -2.35
C ILE A 88 8.64 -7.02 -1.45
N TRP A 89 7.84 -8.04 -1.76
CA TRP A 89 6.65 -8.45 -1.04
C TRP A 89 7.04 -9.67 -0.21
N VAL A 90 6.70 -9.67 1.08
CA VAL A 90 6.99 -10.77 2.01
C VAL A 90 5.68 -11.17 2.67
N ASP A 91 5.21 -12.37 2.35
CA ASP A 91 3.97 -12.91 2.92
C ASP A 91 4.30 -13.67 4.20
N VAL A 92 3.54 -13.39 5.25
CA VAL A 92 3.77 -13.88 6.60
C VAL A 92 2.47 -14.45 7.15
N ASP A 93 2.52 -15.68 7.65
CA ASP A 93 1.39 -16.28 8.36
C ASP A 93 1.12 -15.50 9.64
N GLY A 94 -0.07 -14.92 9.73
CA GLY A 94 -0.47 -14.06 10.84
C GLY A 94 -0.69 -14.80 12.15
N ARG A 95 -0.76 -16.14 12.15
CA ARG A 95 -0.96 -16.94 13.37
C ARG A 95 0.38 -17.31 14.02
N THR A 96 1.40 -17.55 13.21
CA THR A 96 2.71 -18.07 13.63
C THR A 96 3.85 -17.06 13.48
N GLY A 97 3.68 -16.08 12.58
CA GLY A 97 4.73 -15.13 12.21
C GLY A 97 5.79 -15.71 11.27
N GLN A 98 5.53 -16.86 10.66
CA GLN A 98 6.44 -17.50 9.70
C GLN A 98 6.31 -16.86 8.32
N ILE A 99 7.44 -16.63 7.65
CA ILE A 99 7.45 -16.19 6.25
C ILE A 99 7.01 -17.37 5.39
N VAL A 100 5.93 -17.19 4.62
CA VAL A 100 5.35 -18.21 3.73
C VAL A 100 5.58 -17.91 2.25
N GLY A 101 5.95 -16.68 1.91
CA GLY A 101 6.19 -16.25 0.54
C GLY A 101 7.08 -15.03 0.45
N ARG A 102 7.78 -14.91 -0.68
CA ARG A 102 8.57 -13.73 -1.02
C ARG A 102 8.59 -13.54 -2.54
N THR A 103 8.29 -12.33 -2.98
CA THR A 103 8.28 -11.97 -4.41
C THR A 103 8.92 -10.60 -4.60
N ASP A 104 9.84 -10.48 -5.56
CA ASP A 104 10.36 -9.20 -6.06
C ASP A 104 9.67 -8.80 -7.36
N ARG A 105 9.48 -7.49 -7.56
CA ARG A 105 8.95 -6.88 -8.79
C ARG A 105 9.62 -5.55 -9.09
#